data_AF-A0A1A8Q3N0-F1
#
_entry.id   AF-A0A1A8Q3N0-F1
#
_cell.length_a   1.000
_cell.length_b   1.000
_cell.length_c   1.000
_cell.angle_alpha   90.00
_cell.angle_beta   90.00
_cell.angle_gamma   90.00
#
_symmetry.space_group_name_H-M   'P 1'
#
loop_
_entity.id
_entity.type
_entity.pdbx_description
1 polymer ?
#
loop_
_entity_poly.entity_id
_entity_poly.type
_entity_poly.pdbx_seq_one_letter_code
_entity_poly.pdbx_strand_id
1 'polypeptide(L)'
;TVWYGSCTKADRVRLQSVVKTAQKIIGCPLPSMMDIYSSRCLSRAANIIKDSSHPGFNMFRLLPSGKRYRCINTKTHRLKNSFFPKAITTLNSHMHR
;
A
#
# COMPACT_ATOMS: atom_id res chain seq x y z
N THR A 1 0.32 -8.89 1.23
CA THR A 1 1.79 -8.86 1.05
C THR A 1 2.40 -7.93 2.08
N VAL A 2 3.22 -8.48 2.99
CA VAL A 2 3.80 -7.80 4.17
C VAL A 2 5.19 -7.21 3.89
N TRP A 3 5.77 -7.49 2.71
CA TRP A 3 7.19 -7.29 2.44
C TRP A 3 7.65 -5.82 2.52
N TYR A 4 7.13 -4.92 1.69
CA TYR A 4 7.64 -3.54 1.65
C TYR A 4 7.14 -2.64 2.80
N GLY A 5 5.99 -2.95 3.41
CA GLY A 5 5.48 -2.23 4.58
C GLY A 5 6.46 -2.33 5.75
N SER A 6 6.93 -3.55 6.03
CA SER A 6 7.79 -3.86 7.17
C SER A 6 9.29 -3.58 6.96
N CYS A 7 9.72 -3.27 5.73
CA CYS A 7 11.12 -2.96 5.42
C CYS A 7 11.65 -1.74 6.19
N THR A 8 12.88 -1.86 6.68
CA THR A 8 13.65 -0.74 7.21
C THR A 8 14.03 0.24 6.09
N LYS A 9 14.56 1.42 6.45
CA LYS A 9 15.08 2.37 5.46
C LYS A 9 16.22 1.77 4.64
N ALA A 10 17.12 1.01 5.29
CA ALA A 10 18.24 0.35 4.63
C ALA A 10 17.74 -0.68 3.60
N ASP A 11 16.74 -1.49 3.97
CA ASP A 11 16.15 -2.48 3.06
C ASP A 11 15.53 -1.80 1.83
N ARG A 12 14.81 -0.69 2.02
CA ARG A 12 14.21 0.06 0.90
C ARG A 12 15.25 0.58 -0.08
N VAL A 13 16.39 1.08 0.43
CA VAL A 13 17.50 1.54 -0.41
C VAL A 13 18.11 0.39 -1.18
N ARG A 14 18.36 -0.75 -0.52
CA ARG A 14 18.89 -1.96 -1.16
C ARG A 14 17.94 -2.53 -2.21
N LEU A 15 16.64 -2.52 -1.94
CA LEU A 15 15.64 -2.95 -2.90
C LEU A 15 15.55 -2.00 -4.10
N GLN A 16 15.67 -0.69 -3.87
CA GLN A 16 15.65 0.29 -4.96
C GLN A 16 16.92 0.23 -5.82
N SER A 17 18.08 -0.15 -5.27
CA SER A 17 19.29 -0.31 -6.07
C SER A 17 19.16 -1.46 -7.07
N VAL A 18 18.49 -2.56 -6.71
CA VAL A 18 18.17 -3.65 -7.63
C VAL A 18 17.33 -3.15 -8.80
N VAL A 19 16.28 -2.37 -8.53
CA VAL A 19 15.43 -1.75 -9.57
C VAL A 19 16.26 -0.83 -10.48
N LYS A 20 17.16 -0.03 -9.91
CA LYS A 20 18.05 0.86 -10.69
C LYS A 20 18.99 0.07 -11.60
N THR A 21 19.57 -1.03 -11.12
CA THR A 21 20.44 -1.89 -11.93
C THR A 21 19.65 -2.53 -13.07
N ALA A 22 18.46 -3.08 -12.80
CA ALA A 22 17.61 -3.64 -13.83
C ALA A 22 17.21 -2.61 -14.90
N GLN A 23 16.86 -1.39 -14.48
CA GLN A 23 16.57 -0.27 -15.38
C GLN A 23 17.76 0.06 -16.29
N LYS A 24 19.00 0.04 -15.77
CA LYS A 24 20.22 0.27 -16.57
C LYS A 24 20.44 -0.83 -17.61
N ILE A 25 20.19 -2.10 -17.25
CA ILE A 25 20.39 -3.24 -18.15
C ILE A 25 19.37 -3.22 -19.30
N ILE A 26 18.11 -2.98 -18.98
CA ILE A 26 17.01 -3.01 -19.97
C ILE A 26 16.96 -1.70 -20.78
N GLY A 27 17.48 -0.60 -20.24
CA GLY A 27 17.50 0.70 -20.91
C GLY A 27 16.17 1.45 -20.88
N CYS A 28 15.18 1.00 -20.10
CA CYS A 28 13.88 1.64 -19.95
C CYS A 28 13.56 1.97 -18.48
N PRO A 29 12.80 3.05 -18.20
CA PRO A 29 12.41 3.38 -16.84
C PRO A 29 11.55 2.26 -16.23
N LEU A 30 11.88 1.86 -15.01
CA LEU A 30 11.10 0.89 -14.24
C LEU A 30 10.37 1.59 -13.09
N PRO A 31 9.18 1.10 -12.69
CA PRO A 31 8.48 1.64 -11.53
C PRO A 31 9.32 1.49 -10.27
N SER A 32 9.27 2.49 -9.38
CA SER A 32 10.02 2.41 -8.13
C SER A 32 9.45 1.31 -7.23
N MET A 33 10.25 0.88 -6.25
CA MET A 33 9.78 -0.13 -5.29
C MET A 33 8.54 0.36 -4.52
N MET A 34 8.44 1.68 -4.28
CA MET A 34 7.28 2.29 -3.64
C MET A 34 6.05 2.29 -4.55
N ASP A 35 6.21 2.50 -5.86
CA ASP A 35 5.10 2.49 -6.81
C ASP A 35 4.53 1.07 -6.97
N ILE A 36 5.40 0.07 -7.10
CA ILE A 36 5.02 -1.34 -7.14
C ILE A 36 4.24 -1.70 -5.88
N TYR A 37 4.74 -1.32 -4.70
CA TYR A 37 4.06 -1.58 -3.44
C TYR A 37 2.69 -0.90 -3.35
N SER A 38 2.60 0.37 -3.76
CA SER A 38 1.36 1.15 -3.68
C SER A 38 0.30 0.60 -4.63
N SER A 39 0.68 0.29 -5.87
CA SER A 39 -0.20 -0.36 -6.86
C SER A 39 -0.74 -1.69 -6.36
N ARG A 40 0.13 -2.54 -5.78
CA ARG A 40 -0.29 -3.83 -5.20
C ARG A 40 -1.21 -3.64 -3.99
N CYS A 41 -0.94 -2.66 -3.13
CA CYS A 41 -1.80 -2.35 -2.00
C CYS A 41 -3.20 -1.92 -2.45
N LEU A 42 -3.27 -1.02 -3.44
CA LEU A 42 -4.53 -0.53 -4.00
C LEU A 42 -5.33 -1.65 -4.66
N SER A 43 -4.69 -2.44 -5.52
CA SER A 43 -5.36 -3.57 -6.20
C SER A 43 -5.93 -4.57 -5.19
N ARG A 44 -5.17 -4.92 -4.15
CA ARG A 44 -5.65 -5.84 -3.12
C ARG A 44 -6.80 -5.25 -2.31
N ALA A 45 -6.71 -3.97 -1.94
CA ALA A 45 -7.78 -3.29 -1.22
C ALA A 45 -9.05 -3.21 -2.07
N ALA A 46 -8.93 -2.89 -3.36
CA ALA A 46 -10.04 -2.87 -4.31
C ALA A 46 -10.73 -4.24 -4.41
N ASN A 47 -9.97 -5.33 -4.45
CA ASN A 47 -10.55 -6.68 -4.45
C ASN A 47 -11.32 -6.99 -3.17
N ILE A 48 -10.80 -6.58 -2.01
CA ILE A 48 -11.51 -6.74 -0.72
C ILE A 48 -12.78 -5.90 -0.67
N ILE A 49 -12.74 -4.67 -1.19
CA ILE A 49 -13.90 -3.78 -1.24
C ILE A 49 -14.97 -4.33 -2.19
N LYS A 50 -14.58 -5.00 -3.28
CA LYS A 50 -15.51 -5.60 -4.23
C LYS A 50 -16.20 -6.85 -3.68
N ASP A 51 -15.57 -7.57 -2.76
CA ASP A 51 -16.08 -8.81 -2.19
C ASP A 51 -16.67 -8.58 -0.79
N SER A 52 -18.00 -8.50 -0.71
CA SER A 52 -18.71 -8.33 0.57
C SER A 52 -18.62 -9.55 1.50
N SER A 53 -18.26 -10.73 0.98
CA SER A 53 -18.07 -11.94 1.79
C SER A 53 -16.69 -11.98 2.46
N HIS A 54 -15.77 -11.13 2.02
CA HIS A 54 -14.41 -11.12 2.53
C HIS A 54 -14.37 -10.66 4.02
N PRO A 55 -13.66 -11.36 4.92
CA PRO A 55 -13.65 -11.05 6.35
C PRO A 55 -13.10 -9.64 6.67
N GLY A 56 -12.24 -9.12 5.80
CA GLY A 56 -11.70 -7.76 5.88
C GLY A 56 -12.57 -6.66 5.26
N PHE A 57 -13.73 -6.96 4.67
CA PHE A 57 -14.59 -5.98 3.98
C PHE A 57 -14.96 -4.80 4.89
N ASN A 58 -15.39 -5.10 6.13
CA ASN A 58 -15.79 -4.10 7.12
C ASN A 58 -14.66 -3.13 7.53
N MET A 59 -13.39 -3.50 7.30
CA MET A 59 -12.24 -2.63 7.57
C MET A 59 -12.10 -1.52 6.51
N PHE A 60 -12.65 -1.72 5.31
CA PHE A 60 -12.65 -0.75 4.22
C PHE A 60 -14.01 -0.05 4.10
N ARG A 61 -14.55 0.41 5.22
CA ARG A 61 -15.82 1.15 5.22
C ARG A 61 -15.59 2.65 5.03
N LEU A 62 -16.31 3.25 4.09
CA LEU A 62 -16.38 4.70 3.93
C LEU A 62 -17.05 5.36 5.15
N LEU A 63 -16.65 6.59 5.45
CA LEU A 63 -17.39 7.44 6.39
C LEU A 63 -18.73 7.87 5.76
N PRO A 64 -19.71 8.33 6.57
CA PRO A 64 -21.02 8.77 6.05
C PRO A 64 -20.93 9.83 4.94
N SER A 65 -19.87 10.63 4.90
CA SER A 65 -19.64 11.60 3.83
C SER A 65 -19.29 10.98 2.47
N GLY A 66 -18.97 9.69 2.40
CA GLY A 66 -18.56 8.99 1.18
C GLY A 66 -17.16 9.33 0.65
N LYS A 67 -16.49 10.34 1.22
CA LYS A 67 -15.24 10.91 0.66
C LYS A 67 -13.95 10.20 1.09
N ARG A 68 -13.98 9.46 2.20
CA ARG A 68 -12.79 8.80 2.77
C ARG A 68 -13.15 7.56 3.57
N TYR A 69 -12.23 6.62 3.60
CA TYR A 69 -12.28 5.40 4.41
C TYR A 69 -11.93 5.69 5.87
N ARG A 70 -12.53 4.92 6.79
CA ARG A 70 -12.23 5.00 8.23
C ARG A 70 -10.82 4.52 8.52
N CYS A 71 -9.95 5.41 9.00
CA CYS A 71 -8.60 5.06 9.44
C CYS A 71 -8.63 4.14 10.67
N ILE A 72 -7.65 3.23 10.75
CA ILE A 72 -7.39 2.39 11.93
C ILE A 72 -6.41 3.14 12.83
N ASN A 73 -6.76 3.29 14.11
CA ASN A 73 -5.84 3.85 15.10
C ASN A 73 -4.68 2.88 15.34
N THR A 74 -3.44 3.33 15.17
CA THR A 74 -2.26 2.49 15.33
C THR A 74 -1.31 3.07 16.37
N LYS A 75 -1.03 2.31 17.43
CA LYS A 75 -0.08 2.71 18.48
C LYS A 75 1.38 2.35 18.17
N THR A 76 1.60 1.36 17.31
CA THR A 76 2.95 0.86 16.99
C THR A 76 3.26 1.01 15.51
N HIS A 77 4.54 1.23 15.20
CA HIS A 77 5.02 1.30 13.81
C HIS A 77 4.75 -0.01 13.04
N ARG A 78 4.84 -1.16 13.74
CA ARG A 78 4.53 -2.48 13.17
C ARG A 78 3.09 -2.55 12.67
N LEU A 79 2.11 -2.14 13.48
CA LEU A 79 0.71 -2.12 13.06
C LEU A 79 0.46 -1.07 11.96
N LYS A 80 1.02 0.14 12.11
CA LYS A 80 0.93 1.21 11.11
C LYS A 80 1.37 0.77 9.71
N ASN A 81 2.40 -0.05 9.64
CA ASN A 81 2.95 -0.55 8.38
C ASN A 81 2.40 -1.90 7.93
N SER A 82 1.49 -2.49 8.70
CA SER A 82 0.74 -3.65 8.24
C SER A 82 -0.23 -3.27 7.11
N PHE A 83 -0.77 -4.29 6.44
CA PHE A 83 -1.56 -4.10 5.23
C PHE A 83 -2.77 -3.18 5.41
N PHE A 84 -3.66 -3.42 6.38
CA PHE A 84 -4.93 -2.69 6.46
C PHE A 84 -4.76 -1.19 6.74
N PRO A 85 -4.02 -0.75 7.77
CA PRO A 85 -3.86 0.68 8.04
C PRO A 85 -3.14 1.40 6.90
N LYS A 86 -2.14 0.73 6.29
CA LYS A 86 -1.40 1.29 5.17
C LYS A 86 -2.26 1.41 3.92
N ALA A 87 -3.04 0.38 3.58
CA ALA A 87 -3.93 0.38 2.43
C ALA A 87 -5.02 1.46 2.54
N ILE A 88 -5.62 1.63 3.73
CA ILE A 88 -6.61 2.69 4.00
C ILE A 88 -5.97 4.07 3.82
N THR A 89 -4.77 4.27 4.36
CA THR A 89 -4.04 5.54 4.19
C THR A 89 -3.76 5.82 2.72
N THR A 90 -3.26 4.83 1.98
CA THR A 90 -2.99 4.96 0.54
C THR A 90 -4.25 5.25 -0.26
N LEU A 91 -5.37 4.57 0.03
CA LEU A 91 -6.67 4.85 -0.60
C LEU A 91 -7.13 6.28 -0.34
N ASN A 92 -7.08 6.72 0.91
CA ASN A 92 -7.47 8.10 1.26
C ASN A 92 -6.59 9.14 0.56
N SER A 93 -5.28 8.90 0.44
CA SER A 93 -4.39 9.79 -0.31
C SER A 93 -4.68 9.81 -1.82
N HIS A 94 -5.16 8.69 -2.39
CA HIS A 94 -5.56 8.61 -3.80
C HIS A 94 -6.91 9.27 -4.09
N MET A 95 -7.84 9.30 -3.13
CA MET A 95 -9.17 9.92 -3.29
C MET A 95 -9.14 11.45 -3.18
N HIS A 96 -8.07 12.03 -2.63
CA HIS A 96 -7.87 13.47 -2.48
C HIS A 96 -6.92 14.07 -3.53
N ARG A 97 -6.49 13.29 -4.51
CA ARG A 97 -5.84 13.75 -5.73
C ARG A 97 -6.88 13.83 -6.84
#